data_AF-A0A1M6RNL6-F1
#
_entry.id   AF-A0A1M6RNL6-F1
#
_cell.length_a   1.000
_cell.length_b   1.000
_cell.length_c   1.000
_cell.angle_alpha   90.00
_cell.angle_beta   90.00
_cell.angle_gamma   90.00
#
_symmetry.space_group_name_H-M   'P 1'
#
loop_
_entity.id
_entity.type
_entity.pdbx_description
1 polymer ?
#
loop_
_entity_poly.entity_id
_entity_poly.type
_entity_poly.pdbx_seq_one_letter_code
_entity_poly.pdbx_strand_id
1 'polypeptide(L)'
;MPNGTVCTLVKLPVVVGEQVATITVDNVTCLDEQAKKVDHIDVSVRDLEAEPVYTAPSTNHGGCFSPKATVHFGDPECKHNEREIKTINVSGTIHKQIYYVDREDNVRHMGEDIDFFTDIKLNNPVIVRNRQNVEIDFRNVDINVSFDLRRHTKIHQVADVSFTLKIVEQMQLYVNTFPEGCLPTATAGIEDVSFEDWTGNVPTGWNGTNVAPYPQGRTGQAAMLGACPTLGADLFRRIEPVVAEANHTFSFWARSLEVVGDPCGYTLTAQIQYLDAQGNTLSTAQQVFTSQQINLNAFQQFTVSGPSPAGTVAANISFIFTPETWNTCAALIDDVSFGQT
;
A
#
# COMPACT_ATOMS: atom_id res chain seq x y z
N MET A 1 -23.45 8.09 -8.57
CA MET A 1 -22.61 6.92 -8.23
C MET A 1 -22.77 5.96 -9.38
N PRO A 2 -21.70 5.59 -10.12
CA PRO A 2 -21.87 4.77 -11.30
C PRO A 2 -22.30 3.35 -10.90
N ASN A 3 -23.18 2.80 -11.74
CA ASN A 3 -23.95 1.58 -11.56
C ASN A 3 -23.17 0.37 -11.01
N GLY A 4 -23.74 -0.31 -10.01
CA GLY A 4 -23.41 -1.71 -9.69
C GLY A 4 -22.25 -1.95 -8.72
N THR A 5 -21.42 -0.95 -8.42
CA THR A 5 -20.37 -1.11 -7.40
C THR A 5 -20.90 -0.76 -6.01
N VAL A 6 -20.72 -1.65 -5.04
CA VAL A 6 -20.99 -1.37 -3.63
C VAL A 6 -19.68 -0.95 -2.97
N CYS A 7 -19.65 0.25 -2.38
CA CYS A 7 -18.54 0.65 -1.50
C CYS A 7 -18.54 -0.26 -0.28
N THR A 8 -17.59 -1.18 -0.24
CA THR A 8 -17.43 -2.10 0.88
C THR A 8 -16.23 -1.63 1.70
N LEU A 9 -16.43 -1.49 3.02
CA LEU A 9 -15.32 -1.24 3.94
C LEU A 9 -14.59 -2.56 4.18
N VAL A 10 -13.36 -2.67 3.70
CA VAL A 10 -12.50 -3.83 3.93
C VAL A 10 -11.46 -3.52 4.99
N LYS A 11 -11.16 -4.52 5.83
CA LYS A 11 -10.08 -4.48 6.80
C LYS A 11 -8.90 -5.27 6.23
N LEU A 12 -7.77 -4.63 6.02
CA LEU A 12 -6.57 -5.23 5.43
C LEU A 12 -5.41 -5.17 6.44
N PRO A 13 -4.75 -6.30 6.72
CA PRO A 13 -3.52 -6.32 7.49
C PRO A 13 -2.37 -5.85 6.58
N VAL A 14 -1.77 -4.70 6.91
CA VAL A 14 -0.59 -4.18 6.19
C VAL A 14 0.65 -4.45 7.02
N VAL A 15 1.65 -5.12 6.44
CA VAL A 15 2.93 -5.36 7.10
C VAL A 15 3.72 -4.06 7.09
N VAL A 16 4.00 -3.53 8.28
CA VAL A 16 4.73 -2.26 8.47
C VAL A 16 6.17 -2.46 8.92
N GLY A 17 6.52 -3.66 9.39
CA GLY A 17 7.88 -4.02 9.74
C GLY A 17 8.07 -5.52 9.92
N GLU A 18 9.28 -5.99 9.71
CA GLU A 18 9.68 -7.38 9.89
C GLU A 18 11.12 -7.45 10.41
N GLN A 19 11.38 -8.30 11.41
CA GLN A 19 12.73 -8.49 11.95
C GLN A 19 12.92 -9.88 12.53
N VAL A 20 14.05 -10.51 12.22
CA VAL A 20 14.50 -11.72 12.89
C VAL A 20 15.19 -11.35 14.20
N ALA A 21 14.86 -12.05 15.28
CA ALA A 21 15.46 -11.85 16.59
C ALA A 21 15.81 -13.20 17.25
N THR A 22 16.73 -13.15 18.21
CA THR A 22 17.08 -14.29 19.05
C THR A 22 17.26 -13.83 20.48
N ILE A 23 16.70 -14.60 21.41
CA ILE A 23 16.76 -14.36 22.86
C ILE A 23 17.53 -15.51 23.48
N THR A 24 18.61 -15.20 24.20
CA THR A 24 19.40 -16.19 24.94
C THR A 24 19.03 -16.13 26.41
N VAL A 25 18.63 -17.28 26.98
CA VAL A 25 18.29 -17.45 28.39
C VAL A 25 19.26 -18.44 29.02
N ASP A 26 20.09 -17.95 29.94
CA ASP A 26 20.98 -18.78 30.77
C ASP A 26 20.24 -19.20 32.04
N ASN A 27 20.23 -20.50 32.34
CA ASN A 27 19.61 -21.06 33.54
C ASN A 27 20.48 -22.15 34.19
N VAL A 28 20.40 -22.24 35.51
CA VAL A 28 21.00 -23.34 36.29
C VAL A 28 19.90 -24.07 37.04
N THR A 29 19.67 -25.31 36.64
CA THR A 29 18.63 -26.16 37.22
C THR A 29 19.25 -27.12 38.22
N CYS A 30 18.63 -27.22 39.40
CA CYS A 30 18.97 -28.23 40.39
C CYS A 30 18.03 -29.43 40.23
N LEU A 31 18.60 -30.62 40.07
CA LEU A 31 17.82 -31.86 40.03
C LEU A 31 17.42 -32.28 41.46
N ASP A 32 16.24 -32.87 41.59
CA ASP A 32 15.71 -33.39 42.86
C ASP A 32 16.58 -34.50 43.45
N GLU A 33 17.33 -35.21 42.60
CA GLU A 33 18.24 -36.29 42.97
C GLU A 33 19.54 -36.25 42.15
N GLN A 34 20.48 -37.14 42.49
CA GLN A 34 21.76 -37.20 41.81
C GLN A 34 21.64 -37.95 40.47
N ALA A 35 21.89 -37.24 39.37
CA ALA A 35 22.03 -37.80 38.04
C ALA A 35 23.44 -38.31 37.77
N LYS A 36 23.51 -39.47 37.11
CA LYS A 36 24.70 -40.03 36.49
C LYS A 36 24.93 -39.43 35.10
N LYS A 37 23.86 -39.20 34.34
CA LYS A 37 23.88 -38.54 33.03
C LYS A 37 22.53 -37.88 32.73
N VAL A 38 22.55 -36.82 31.92
CA VAL A 38 21.37 -36.25 31.27
C VAL A 38 21.30 -36.85 29.86
N ASP A 39 20.14 -37.32 29.46
CA ASP A 39 19.93 -37.94 28.15
C ASP A 39 19.59 -36.90 27.09
N HIS A 40 18.47 -36.21 27.28
CA HIS A 40 18.02 -35.09 26.45
C HIS A 40 17.09 -34.17 27.26
N ILE A 41 16.84 -32.98 26.72
CA ILE A 41 15.88 -32.01 27.26
C ILE A 41 14.88 -31.71 26.16
N ASP A 42 13.62 -32.03 26.39
CA ASP A 42 12.52 -31.61 25.54
C ASP A 42 12.13 -30.19 25.91
N VAL A 43 11.90 -29.36 24.90
CA VAL A 43 11.65 -27.94 25.10
C VAL A 43 10.54 -27.44 24.20
N SER A 44 9.72 -26.52 24.73
CA SER A 44 8.72 -25.79 23.96
C SER A 44 8.61 -24.36 24.50
N VAL A 45 8.33 -23.41 23.60
CA VAL A 45 8.00 -22.03 23.98
C VAL A 45 6.50 -21.90 24.11
N ARG A 46 6.05 -21.30 25.20
CA ARG A 46 4.63 -21.02 25.51
C ARG A 46 4.43 -19.54 25.81
N ASP A 47 3.19 -19.11 25.68
CA ASP A 47 2.73 -17.79 26.13
C ASP A 47 3.60 -16.64 25.58
N LEU A 48 4.02 -16.78 24.32
CA LEU A 48 4.88 -15.81 23.65
C LEU A 48 4.06 -14.58 23.26
N GLU A 49 4.39 -13.45 23.85
CA GLU A 49 3.69 -12.18 23.70
C GLU A 49 4.66 -11.07 23.29
N ALA A 50 4.17 -10.10 22.52
CA ALA A 50 4.92 -8.93 22.09
C ALA A 50 4.11 -7.65 22.28
N GLU A 51 4.73 -6.65 22.89
CA GLU A 51 4.15 -5.33 23.08
C GLU A 51 5.04 -4.24 22.46
N PRO A 52 4.50 -3.40 21.55
CA PRO A 52 5.27 -2.31 20.97
C PRO A 52 5.49 -1.18 21.99
N VAL A 53 6.73 -0.69 22.08
CA VAL A 53 7.06 0.51 22.84
C VAL A 53 7.05 1.72 21.91
N TYR A 54 6.04 2.57 22.11
CA TYR A 54 5.86 3.79 21.34
C TYR A 54 6.74 4.93 21.87
N THR A 55 7.42 5.61 20.95
CA THR A 55 8.21 6.80 21.26
C THR A 55 7.73 7.98 20.41
N ALA A 56 7.81 9.19 20.98
CA ALA A 56 7.53 10.41 20.22
C ALA A 56 8.49 10.46 19.03
N PRO A 57 8.01 10.79 17.80
CA PRO A 57 8.94 11.17 16.75
C PRO A 57 9.79 12.33 17.30
N SER A 58 11.09 12.29 17.04
CA SER A 58 12.09 13.25 17.53
C SER A 58 11.92 14.65 16.92
N THR A 59 10.76 15.28 17.13
CA THR A 59 10.48 16.66 16.72
C THR A 59 9.76 17.37 17.86
N ASN A 60 10.51 18.22 18.57
CA ASN A 60 10.00 19.16 19.57
C ASN A 60 8.85 19.98 18.97
N HIS A 61 7.61 19.81 19.44
CA HIS A 61 6.51 20.78 19.59
C HIS A 61 5.34 20.05 20.34
N GLY A 62 4.60 20.65 21.28
CA GLY A 62 3.23 21.16 21.09
C GLY A 62 2.11 20.12 20.83
N GLY A 63 1.67 19.33 21.82
CA GLY A 63 0.71 18.22 21.67
C GLY A 63 -0.75 18.54 21.26
N CYS A 64 -1.44 17.55 20.70
CA CYS A 64 -2.90 17.53 20.50
C CYS A 64 -3.45 16.10 20.60
N PHE A 65 -4.54 15.89 21.34
CA PHE A 65 -5.24 14.61 21.49
C PHE A 65 -6.43 14.56 20.53
N SER A 66 -6.41 13.67 19.53
CA SER A 66 -7.64 13.32 18.80
C SER A 66 -8.21 12.02 19.38
N PRO A 67 -9.47 12.02 19.85
CA PRO A 67 -10.11 10.84 20.46
C PRO A 67 -10.72 9.88 19.42
N LYS A 68 -10.47 10.06 18.10
CA LYS A 68 -11.13 9.28 17.04
C LYS A 68 -10.17 8.32 16.33
N ALA A 69 -10.61 7.07 16.20
CA ALA A 69 -9.88 5.95 15.59
C ALA A 69 -9.76 6.01 14.05
N THR A 70 -10.42 6.98 13.40
CA THR A 70 -10.42 7.18 11.94
C THR A 70 -9.88 8.56 11.60
N VAL A 71 -8.83 8.61 10.77
CA VAL A 71 -8.29 9.86 10.21
C VAL A 71 -9.06 10.16 8.93
N HIS A 72 -9.79 11.27 8.88
CA HIS A 72 -10.48 11.73 7.67
C HIS A 72 -9.58 12.68 6.87
N PHE A 73 -9.78 12.72 5.55
CA PHE A 73 -9.16 13.72 4.68
C PHE A 73 -9.57 15.13 5.16
N GLY A 74 -8.58 15.95 5.55
CA GLY A 74 -8.78 17.28 6.13
C GLY A 74 -8.68 17.36 7.66
N ASP A 75 -8.50 16.23 8.37
CA ASP A 75 -8.18 16.27 9.79
C ASP A 75 -6.78 16.89 9.99
N PRO A 76 -6.60 17.82 10.95
CA PRO A 76 -5.30 18.44 11.21
C PRO A 76 -4.27 17.36 11.55
N GLU A 77 -3.19 17.29 10.75
CA GLU A 77 -2.08 16.37 10.97
C GLU A 77 -1.49 16.57 12.37
N CYS A 78 -1.80 15.65 13.28
CA CYS A 78 -1.24 15.65 14.62
C CYS A 78 0.23 15.22 14.55
N LYS A 79 1.15 16.20 14.61
CA LYS A 79 2.61 16.00 14.56
C LYS A 79 3.24 15.37 15.82
N HIS A 80 2.44 15.02 16.85
CA HIS A 80 2.95 14.60 18.17
C HIS A 80 2.38 13.29 18.72
N ASN A 81 1.81 12.46 17.86
CA ASN A 81 1.49 11.11 18.27
C ASN A 81 2.80 10.29 18.19
N GLU A 82 3.27 9.78 19.33
CA GLU A 82 4.28 8.72 19.49
C GLU A 82 3.90 7.50 18.63
N ARG A 83 4.14 7.61 17.34
CA ARG A 83 3.74 6.63 16.31
C ARG A 83 4.93 5.78 15.88
N GLU A 84 6.09 6.03 16.47
CA GLU A 84 7.32 5.39 16.14
C GLU A 84 7.59 4.25 17.13
N ILE A 85 7.66 3.04 16.62
CA ILE A 85 8.06 1.84 17.35
C ILE A 85 9.55 1.66 17.09
N LYS A 86 10.35 1.75 18.16
CA LYS A 86 11.80 1.48 18.12
C LYS A 86 12.16 0.20 18.86
N THR A 87 11.34 -0.17 19.82
CA THR A 87 11.58 -1.29 20.71
C THR A 87 10.29 -2.07 20.86
N ILE A 88 10.39 -3.39 20.94
CA ILE A 88 9.29 -4.30 21.24
C ILE A 88 9.67 -5.08 22.48
N ASN A 89 8.82 -5.05 23.50
CA ASN A 89 8.96 -5.92 24.66
C ASN A 89 8.44 -7.30 24.28
N VAL A 90 9.24 -8.35 24.52
CA VAL A 90 8.86 -9.74 24.28
C VAL A 90 8.94 -10.52 25.58
N SER A 91 7.90 -11.29 25.85
CA SER A 91 7.81 -12.20 26.98
C SER A 91 7.32 -13.58 26.58
N GLY A 92 7.64 -14.57 27.39
CA GLY A 92 7.08 -15.91 27.27
C GLY A 92 7.68 -16.86 28.29
N THR A 93 7.30 -18.13 28.19
CA THR A 93 7.75 -19.18 29.09
C THR A 93 8.40 -20.31 28.29
N ILE A 94 9.62 -20.68 28.68
CA ILE A 94 10.29 -21.88 28.16
C ILE A 94 9.87 -23.05 29.05
N HIS A 95 9.00 -23.91 28.53
CA HIS A 95 8.62 -25.16 29.19
C HIS A 95 9.59 -26.27 28.80
N LYS A 96 10.16 -26.94 29.81
CA LYS A 96 11.18 -27.97 29.64
C LYS A 96 10.77 -29.27 30.34
N GLN A 97 11.18 -30.39 29.77
CA GLN A 97 11.22 -31.70 30.41
C GLN A 97 12.63 -32.26 30.29
N ILE A 98 13.28 -32.45 31.44
CA ILE A 98 14.66 -32.92 31.52
C ILE A 98 14.63 -34.42 31.78
N TYR A 99 15.16 -35.21 30.86
CA TYR A 99 15.27 -36.67 31.01
C TYR A 99 16.69 -37.05 31.45
N TYR A 100 16.80 -37.79 32.55
CA TYR A 100 18.10 -38.15 33.12
C TYR A 100 18.08 -39.56 33.73
N VAL A 101 19.28 -40.10 33.98
CA VAL A 101 19.47 -41.37 34.68
C VAL A 101 20.02 -41.10 36.07
N ASP A 102 19.36 -41.63 37.10
CA ASP A 102 19.79 -41.49 38.50
C ASP A 102 21.00 -42.39 38.85
N ARG A 103 21.39 -42.45 40.12
CA ARG A 103 22.53 -43.28 40.56
C ARG A 103 22.22 -44.77 40.57
N GLU A 104 20.95 -45.11 40.66
CA GLU A 104 20.41 -46.47 40.68
C GLU A 104 20.08 -46.98 39.26
N ASP A 105 20.52 -46.26 38.21
CA ASP A 105 20.29 -46.55 36.80
C ASP A 105 18.79 -46.55 36.37
N ASN A 106 17.93 -45.82 37.10
CA ASN A 106 16.54 -45.60 36.68
C ASN A 106 16.43 -44.35 35.79
N VAL A 107 15.50 -44.40 34.84
CA VAL A 107 15.12 -43.25 34.00
C VAL A 107 14.15 -42.37 34.77
N ARG A 108 14.47 -41.08 34.83
CA ARG A 108 13.73 -40.05 35.56
C ARG A 108 13.45 -38.87 34.64
N HIS A 109 12.45 -38.08 35.00
CA HIS A 109 12.17 -36.83 34.31
C HIS A 109 11.78 -35.74 35.32
N MET A 110 12.11 -34.49 34.99
CA MET A 110 11.77 -33.32 35.78
C MET A 110 11.28 -32.20 34.87
N GLY A 111 10.14 -31.60 35.21
CA GLY A 111 9.62 -30.43 34.51
C GLY A 111 10.16 -29.14 35.07
N GLU A 112 10.40 -28.16 34.20
CA GLU A 112 10.82 -26.82 34.60
C GLU A 112 10.19 -25.79 33.65
N ASP A 113 9.68 -24.69 34.21
CA ASP A 113 9.20 -23.53 33.47
C ASP A 113 10.10 -22.34 33.77
N ILE A 114 10.57 -21.66 32.71
CA ILE A 114 11.44 -20.49 32.82
C ILE A 114 10.80 -19.34 32.07
N ASP A 115 10.32 -18.35 32.82
CA ASP A 115 9.81 -17.12 32.24
C ASP A 115 10.97 -16.24 31.76
N PHE A 116 10.80 -15.62 30.60
CA PHE A 116 11.73 -14.62 30.08
C PHE A 116 10.99 -13.35 29.68
N PHE A 117 11.70 -12.23 29.80
CA PHE A 117 11.26 -10.91 29.35
C PHE A 117 12.47 -10.16 28.81
N THR A 118 12.37 -9.60 27.60
CA THR A 118 13.46 -8.82 26.99
C THR A 118 12.94 -7.76 26.04
N ASP A 119 13.73 -6.73 25.83
CA ASP A 119 13.46 -5.68 24.85
C ASP A 119 14.24 -5.90 23.54
N ILE A 120 13.51 -5.97 22.43
CA ILE A 120 14.09 -6.11 21.10
C ILE A 120 14.08 -4.75 20.42
N LYS A 121 15.28 -4.23 20.15
CA LYS A 121 15.45 -3.01 19.35
C LYS A 121 15.29 -3.33 17.88
N LEU A 122 14.44 -2.57 17.21
CA LEU A 122 14.25 -2.68 15.77
C LEU A 122 15.44 -2.06 15.03
N ASN A 123 15.90 -2.74 13.98
CA ASN A 123 16.96 -2.26 13.09
C ASN A 123 16.56 -0.94 12.43
N ASN A 124 15.28 -0.85 12.03
CA ASN A 124 14.67 0.34 11.47
C ASN A 124 13.44 0.70 12.30
N PRO A 125 13.34 1.94 12.82
CA PRO A 125 12.12 2.41 13.47
C PRO A 125 10.91 2.31 12.53
N VAL A 126 9.78 1.85 13.05
CA VAL A 126 8.55 1.66 12.29
C VAL A 126 7.56 2.75 12.67
N ILE A 127 7.00 3.45 11.69
CA ILE A 127 5.98 4.47 11.91
C ILE A 127 4.61 3.88 11.56
N VAL A 128 3.67 3.94 12.51
CA VAL A 128 2.29 3.45 12.33
C VAL A 128 1.29 4.59 12.29
N ARG A 129 0.17 4.44 11.58
CA ARG A 129 -0.87 5.49 11.51
C ARG A 129 -1.71 5.52 12.78
N ASN A 130 -2.11 4.35 13.27
CA ASN A 130 -2.92 4.17 14.48
C ASN A 130 -2.34 3.07 15.39
N ARG A 131 -1.87 3.46 16.58
CA ARG A 131 -1.31 2.57 17.61
C ARG A 131 -2.28 1.48 18.08
N GLN A 132 -3.59 1.76 18.06
CA GLN A 132 -4.62 0.82 18.50
C GLN A 132 -4.88 -0.30 17.49
N ASN A 133 -4.32 -0.17 16.28
CA ASN A 133 -4.50 -1.12 15.18
C ASN A 133 -3.24 -1.93 14.90
N VAL A 134 -2.24 -1.89 15.78
CA VAL A 134 -0.99 -2.63 15.63
C VAL A 134 -1.12 -4.00 16.27
N GLU A 135 -0.70 -5.02 15.55
CA GLU A 135 -0.63 -6.41 15.96
C GLU A 135 0.77 -6.94 15.62
N ILE A 136 1.35 -7.74 16.51
CA ILE A 136 2.69 -8.32 16.32
C ILE A 136 2.56 -9.83 16.32
N ASP A 137 2.92 -10.43 15.19
CA ASP A 137 2.94 -11.87 15.00
C ASP A 137 4.35 -12.43 15.17
N PHE A 138 4.45 -13.61 15.77
CA PHE A 138 5.66 -14.43 15.75
C PHE A 138 5.59 -15.47 14.63
N ARG A 139 6.64 -15.55 13.80
CA ARG A 139 6.79 -16.55 12.74
C ARG A 139 8.10 -17.29 12.91
N ASN A 140 8.15 -18.54 12.44
CA ASN A 140 9.35 -19.37 12.48
C ASN A 140 9.98 -19.44 13.88
N VAL A 141 9.14 -19.66 14.91
CA VAL A 141 9.60 -19.80 16.29
C VAL A 141 10.33 -21.13 16.41
N ASP A 142 11.60 -21.06 16.75
CA ASP A 142 12.47 -22.19 16.98
C ASP A 142 13.23 -22.01 18.30
N ILE A 143 13.61 -23.11 18.94
CA ILE A 143 14.32 -23.09 20.20
C ILE A 143 15.42 -24.14 20.22
N ASN A 144 16.62 -23.71 20.58
CA ASN A 144 17.77 -24.58 20.80
C ASN A 144 18.15 -24.55 22.28
N VAL A 145 18.43 -25.71 22.87
CA VAL A 145 18.93 -25.79 24.26
C VAL A 145 20.24 -26.55 24.26
N SER A 146 21.29 -25.89 24.74
CA SER A 146 22.57 -26.53 25.08
C SER A 146 22.66 -26.70 26.59
N PHE A 147 23.22 -27.82 27.04
CA PHE A 147 23.32 -28.11 28.46
C PHE A 147 24.63 -28.82 28.83
N ASP A 148 25.06 -28.63 30.08
CA ASP A 148 26.21 -29.31 30.68
C ASP A 148 25.92 -29.70 32.14
N LEU A 149 26.16 -30.97 32.48
CA LEU A 149 25.99 -31.48 33.84
C LEU A 149 27.23 -31.11 34.69
N ARG A 150 27.25 -29.88 35.21
CA ARG A 150 28.36 -29.34 36.00
C ARG A 150 28.64 -30.12 37.28
N ARG A 151 27.58 -30.66 37.89
CA ARG A 151 27.64 -31.54 39.07
C ARG A 151 26.53 -32.57 38.96
N HIS A 152 26.64 -33.68 39.69
CA HIS A 152 25.61 -34.71 39.75
C HIS A 152 24.18 -34.20 40.04
N THR A 153 23.99 -32.98 40.56
CA THR A 153 22.67 -32.39 40.82
C THR A 153 22.46 -31.02 40.17
N LYS A 154 23.41 -30.54 39.34
CA LYS A 154 23.33 -29.19 38.74
C LYS A 154 23.62 -29.23 37.25
N ILE A 155 22.62 -28.81 36.48
CA ILE A 155 22.70 -28.67 35.03
C ILE A 155 22.80 -27.17 34.72
N HIS A 156 23.82 -26.79 33.99
CA HIS A 156 23.91 -25.46 33.37
C HIS A 156 23.32 -25.54 31.97
N GLN A 157 22.42 -24.63 31.62
CA GLN A 157 21.67 -24.65 30.37
C GLN A 157 21.68 -23.27 29.73
N VAL A 158 21.82 -23.24 28.41
CA VAL A 158 21.65 -22.02 27.61
C VAL A 158 20.62 -22.33 26.54
N ALA A 159 19.49 -21.61 26.60
CA ALA A 159 18.40 -21.73 25.65
C ALA A 159 18.38 -20.52 24.72
N ASP A 160 18.43 -20.75 23.40
CA ASP A 160 18.33 -19.72 22.37
C ASP A 160 16.96 -19.84 21.68
N VAL A 161 16.14 -18.81 21.82
CA VAL A 161 14.82 -18.71 21.20
C VAL A 161 14.91 -17.81 19.98
N SER A 162 14.71 -18.34 18.78
CA SER A 162 14.78 -17.59 17.53
C SER A 162 13.41 -17.46 16.90
N PHE A 163 13.07 -16.27 16.40
CA PHE A 163 11.79 -16.02 15.72
C PHE A 163 11.87 -14.82 14.78
N THR A 164 10.88 -14.71 13.92
CA THR A 164 10.63 -13.53 13.07
C THR A 164 9.45 -12.75 13.63
N LEU A 165 9.69 -11.51 14.05
CA LEU A 165 8.66 -10.55 14.42
C LEU A 165 8.07 -9.95 13.14
N LYS A 166 6.74 -10.00 13.02
CA LYS A 166 5.99 -9.39 11.93
C LYS A 166 5.01 -8.37 12.50
N ILE A 167 5.28 -7.10 12.26
CA ILE A 167 4.49 -5.98 12.76
C ILE A 167 3.46 -5.63 11.69
N VAL A 168 2.18 -5.73 12.06
CA VAL A 168 1.05 -5.54 11.16
C VAL A 168 0.19 -4.40 11.67
N GLU A 169 -0.17 -3.47 10.79
CA GLU A 169 -1.17 -2.46 11.06
C GLU A 169 -2.48 -2.80 10.34
N GLN A 170 -3.58 -2.87 11.09
CA GLN A 170 -4.91 -3.11 10.57
C GLN A 170 -5.47 -1.81 9.96
N MET A 171 -5.53 -1.77 8.64
CA MET A 171 -6.05 -0.63 7.89
C MET A 171 -7.48 -0.89 7.40
N GLN A 172 -8.30 0.16 7.36
CA GLN A 172 -9.63 0.13 6.77
C GLN A 172 -9.64 0.93 5.48
N LEU A 173 -10.08 0.32 4.39
CA LEU A 173 -10.17 0.96 3.09
C LEU A 173 -11.58 0.78 2.53
N TYR A 174 -12.13 1.81 1.91
CA TYR A 174 -13.31 1.65 1.06
C TYR A 174 -12.85 1.14 -0.30
N VAL A 175 -13.33 -0.02 -0.70
CA VAL A 175 -13.12 -0.58 -2.04
C VAL A 175 -14.44 -0.65 -2.77
N ASN A 176 -14.41 -0.43 -4.09
CA ASN A 176 -15.53 -0.76 -4.96
C ASN A 176 -15.50 -2.26 -5.23
N THR A 177 -16.54 -2.97 -4.81
CA THR A 177 -16.72 -4.40 -5.09
C THR A 177 -17.87 -4.63 -6.06
N PHE A 178 -17.76 -5.71 -6.83
CA PHE A 178 -18.82 -6.20 -7.72
C PHE A 178 -19.62 -7.28 -6.97
N PRO A 179 -20.87 -7.03 -6.57
CA PRO A 179 -21.63 -7.94 -5.71
C PRO A 179 -22.06 -9.25 -6.38
N GLU A 180 -22.02 -9.36 -7.72
CA GLU A 180 -22.50 -10.54 -8.47
C GLU A 180 -21.38 -11.32 -9.23
N GLY A 181 -20.13 -11.21 -8.79
CA GLY A 181 -19.00 -11.92 -9.41
C GLY A 181 -18.39 -11.19 -10.63
N CYS A 182 -17.38 -11.81 -11.25
CA CYS A 182 -16.50 -11.20 -12.27
C CYS A 182 -17.15 -10.95 -13.64
N LEU A 183 -18.48 -10.99 -13.77
CA LEU A 183 -19.13 -10.45 -14.95
C LEU A 183 -19.02 -8.92 -14.87
N PRO A 184 -18.46 -8.23 -15.88
CA PRO A 184 -18.30 -6.79 -15.84
C PRO A 184 -19.67 -6.11 -15.89
N THR A 185 -20.28 -5.94 -14.72
CA THR A 185 -21.46 -5.12 -14.48
C THR A 185 -21.07 -3.65 -14.27
N ALA A 186 -19.77 -3.37 -14.15
CA ALA A 186 -19.23 -2.03 -14.20
C ALA A 186 -17.89 -2.00 -14.96
N THR A 187 -17.61 -0.85 -15.55
CA THR A 187 -16.37 -0.55 -16.25
C THR A 187 -15.25 -0.34 -15.23
N ALA A 188 -14.07 -0.92 -15.49
CA ALA A 188 -12.91 -0.76 -14.60
C ALA A 188 -12.51 0.72 -14.46
N GLY A 189 -12.02 1.08 -13.27
CA GLY A 189 -11.46 2.41 -13.02
C GLY A 189 -10.17 2.65 -13.81
N ILE A 190 -9.80 3.91 -13.96
CA ILE A 190 -8.51 4.31 -14.53
C ILE A 190 -7.49 4.45 -13.38
N GLU A 191 -6.26 3.97 -13.56
CA GLU A 191 -5.17 4.25 -12.62
C GLU A 191 -4.52 5.61 -12.95
N ASP A 192 -3.93 6.23 -11.94
CA ASP A 192 -3.28 7.55 -12.00
C ASP A 192 -4.09 8.60 -12.77
N VAL A 193 -5.30 8.85 -12.26
CA VAL A 193 -6.24 9.83 -12.83
C VAL A 193 -5.87 11.28 -12.54
N SER A 194 -5.05 11.52 -11.53
CA SER A 194 -4.56 12.85 -11.13
C SER A 194 -3.16 13.15 -11.68
N PHE A 195 -2.53 12.21 -12.40
CA PHE A 195 -1.18 12.38 -12.97
C PHE A 195 -0.10 12.77 -11.96
N GLU A 196 -0.05 12.07 -10.83
CA GLU A 196 0.92 12.34 -9.76
C GLU A 196 2.10 11.37 -9.76
N ASP A 197 2.08 10.36 -10.64
CA ASP A 197 3.15 9.39 -10.79
C ASP A 197 3.63 9.32 -12.25
N TRP A 198 4.96 9.37 -12.46
CA TRP A 198 5.54 9.59 -13.78
C TRP A 198 6.72 8.66 -14.04
N THR A 199 6.70 8.02 -15.22
CA THR A 199 7.85 7.30 -15.75
C THR A 199 8.46 8.12 -16.90
N GLY A 200 9.44 8.94 -16.58
CA GLY A 200 9.99 9.91 -17.52
C GLY A 200 8.98 11.03 -17.82
N ASN A 201 8.59 11.17 -19.09
CA ASN A 201 7.67 12.23 -19.55
C ASN A 201 6.23 11.75 -19.76
N VAL A 202 5.88 10.55 -19.30
CA VAL A 202 4.54 9.95 -19.45
C VAL A 202 4.03 9.51 -18.07
N PRO A 203 2.76 9.79 -17.72
CA PRO A 203 2.18 9.33 -16.46
C PRO A 203 2.18 7.79 -16.37
N THR A 204 2.37 7.26 -15.16
CA THR A 204 2.41 5.81 -14.94
C THR A 204 1.08 5.16 -15.35
N GLY A 205 1.15 4.12 -16.19
CA GLY A 205 -0.05 3.44 -16.71
C GLY A 205 -0.71 4.12 -17.93
N TRP A 206 -0.13 5.22 -18.42
CA TRP A 206 -0.52 5.88 -19.65
C TRP A 206 0.53 5.69 -20.76
N ASN A 207 0.11 5.93 -21.99
CA ASN A 207 1.00 6.01 -23.16
C ASN A 207 0.82 7.38 -23.81
N GLY A 208 1.88 7.93 -24.38
CA GLY A 208 1.76 9.19 -25.08
C GLY A 208 3.05 9.67 -25.70
N THR A 209 2.93 10.68 -26.55
CA THR A 209 4.05 11.40 -27.16
C THR A 209 3.87 12.90 -27.01
N ASN A 210 4.99 13.61 -26.88
CA ASN A 210 5.01 15.06 -26.68
C ASN A 210 4.16 15.53 -25.46
N VAL A 211 4.21 14.72 -24.40
CA VAL A 211 3.63 14.97 -23.08
C VAL A 211 4.76 15.28 -22.10
N ALA A 212 4.50 16.06 -21.05
CA ALA A 212 5.44 16.25 -19.94
C ALA A 212 4.70 16.58 -18.63
N PRO A 213 5.31 16.31 -17.46
CA PRO A 213 4.76 16.76 -16.18
C PRO A 213 4.81 18.28 -16.05
N TYR A 214 3.73 18.87 -15.55
CA TYR A 214 3.67 20.29 -15.21
C TYR A 214 3.33 20.48 -13.72
N PRO A 215 4.14 21.20 -12.93
CA PRO A 215 4.05 21.21 -11.47
C PRO A 215 2.91 22.06 -10.89
N GLN A 216 2.18 22.80 -11.71
CA GLN A 216 1.03 23.61 -11.27
C GLN A 216 -0.25 23.07 -11.92
N GLY A 217 -0.52 21.80 -11.61
CA GLY A 217 -1.79 21.16 -11.89
C GLY A 217 -2.91 21.67 -10.99
N ARG A 218 -4.08 21.06 -11.14
CA ARG A 218 -5.24 21.29 -10.28
C ARG A 218 -5.06 20.56 -8.94
N THR A 219 -4.52 19.36 -8.96
CA THR A 219 -4.33 18.49 -7.78
C THR A 219 -2.88 18.04 -7.57
N GLY A 220 -1.92 18.89 -7.92
CA GLY A 220 -0.50 18.59 -7.81
C GLY A 220 0.19 18.83 -9.14
N GLN A 221 0.64 17.77 -9.80
CA GLN A 221 1.11 17.81 -11.17
C GLN A 221 -0.07 17.73 -12.16
N ALA A 222 0.16 18.12 -13.42
CA ALA A 222 -0.79 17.92 -14.50
C ALA A 222 -0.05 17.42 -15.75
N ALA A 223 -0.78 16.77 -16.65
CA ALA A 223 -0.23 16.35 -17.92
C ALA A 223 -0.25 17.50 -18.93
N MET A 224 0.93 17.97 -19.35
CA MET A 224 1.09 18.98 -20.39
C MET A 224 1.20 18.32 -21.75
N LEU A 225 0.17 18.43 -22.59
CA LEU A 225 0.21 18.07 -24.00
C LEU A 225 0.70 19.24 -24.85
N GLY A 226 1.65 18.96 -25.75
CA GLY A 226 2.29 20.01 -26.54
C GLY A 226 3.52 20.59 -25.82
N ALA A 227 4.28 19.76 -25.10
CA ALA A 227 5.54 20.18 -24.45
C ALA A 227 6.51 20.82 -25.46
N CYS A 228 6.50 20.33 -26.70
CA CYS A 228 6.90 21.05 -27.90
C CYS A 228 5.62 21.62 -28.57
N PRO A 229 5.35 22.94 -28.46
CA PRO A 229 4.05 23.52 -28.83
C PRO A 229 3.66 23.42 -30.30
N THR A 230 4.62 23.27 -31.21
CA THR A 230 4.39 23.18 -32.66
C THR A 230 4.23 21.75 -33.16
N LEU A 231 4.40 20.75 -32.28
CA LEU A 231 4.24 19.34 -32.62
C LEU A 231 2.94 18.80 -32.04
N GLY A 232 2.31 17.87 -32.75
CA GLY A 232 1.18 17.12 -32.21
C GLY A 232 1.56 16.37 -30.94
N ALA A 233 0.59 16.12 -30.07
CA ALA A 233 0.77 15.28 -28.90
C ALA A 233 -0.42 14.33 -28.73
N ASP A 234 -0.17 13.18 -28.13
CA ASP A 234 -1.19 12.21 -27.77
C ASP A 234 -0.95 11.70 -26.34
N LEU A 235 -2.03 11.46 -25.62
CA LEU A 235 -2.01 10.81 -24.32
C LEU A 235 -3.22 9.88 -24.26
N PHE A 236 -2.99 8.58 -24.11
CA PHE A 236 -4.05 7.59 -24.16
C PHE A 236 -3.84 6.43 -23.20
N ARG A 237 -4.95 5.75 -22.90
CA ARG A 237 -4.97 4.55 -22.08
C ARG A 237 -6.04 3.59 -22.55
N ARG A 238 -5.69 2.31 -22.54
CA ARG A 238 -6.64 1.22 -22.72
C ARG A 238 -7.27 0.84 -21.39
N ILE A 239 -8.58 0.68 -21.38
CA ILE A 239 -9.40 0.30 -20.24
C ILE A 239 -10.10 -1.01 -20.59
N GLU A 240 -9.98 -2.00 -19.72
CA GLU A 240 -10.60 -3.32 -19.86
C GLU A 240 -10.79 -3.92 -18.45
N PRO A 241 -11.97 -4.48 -18.11
CA PRO A 241 -13.16 -4.59 -18.94
C PRO A 241 -14.00 -3.29 -19.04
N VAL A 242 -14.74 -3.15 -20.14
CA VAL A 242 -15.74 -2.10 -20.40
C VAL A 242 -17.10 -2.75 -20.68
N VAL A 243 -18.17 -2.18 -20.10
CA VAL A 243 -19.54 -2.70 -20.27
C VAL A 243 -20.05 -2.41 -21.68
N ALA A 244 -20.57 -3.42 -22.39
CA ALA A 244 -21.23 -3.22 -23.69
C ALA A 244 -22.65 -2.65 -23.54
N GLU A 245 -23.17 -2.04 -24.59
CA GLU A 245 -24.56 -1.54 -24.65
C GLU A 245 -24.91 -0.54 -23.54
N ALA A 246 -23.92 0.26 -23.12
CA ALA A 246 -24.05 1.22 -22.03
C ALA A 246 -23.49 2.60 -22.42
N ASN A 247 -24.10 3.66 -21.90
CA ASN A 247 -23.54 5.00 -22.03
C ASN A 247 -22.36 5.17 -21.08
N HIS A 248 -21.23 5.60 -21.63
CA HIS A 248 -20.05 5.95 -20.86
C HIS A 248 -19.81 7.45 -20.94
N THR A 249 -19.20 7.96 -19.90
CA THR A 249 -18.79 9.35 -19.79
C THR A 249 -17.31 9.41 -19.43
N PHE A 250 -16.59 10.23 -20.19
CA PHE A 250 -15.18 10.56 -20.05
C PHE A 250 -15.08 12.04 -19.68
N SER A 251 -14.73 12.34 -18.43
CA SER A 251 -14.59 13.72 -17.95
C SER A 251 -13.16 14.00 -17.50
N PHE A 252 -12.72 15.24 -17.69
CA PHE A 252 -11.38 15.68 -17.33
C PHE A 252 -11.39 17.17 -17.05
N TRP A 253 -10.39 17.64 -16.31
CA TRP A 253 -10.14 19.06 -16.13
C TRP A 253 -9.05 19.52 -17.08
N ALA A 254 -9.27 20.65 -17.76
CA ALA A 254 -8.28 21.23 -18.64
C ALA A 254 -8.08 22.72 -18.41
N ARG A 255 -6.87 23.18 -18.66
CA ARG A 255 -6.48 24.60 -18.69
C ARG A 255 -5.48 24.81 -19.82
N SER A 256 -5.58 25.94 -20.51
CA SER A 256 -4.60 26.30 -21.53
C SER A 256 -3.38 26.95 -20.85
N LEU A 257 -2.17 26.55 -21.28
CA LEU A 257 -0.91 27.15 -20.86
C LEU A 257 -0.41 28.06 -21.97
N GLU A 258 -0.60 29.36 -21.76
CA GLU A 258 -0.18 30.42 -22.68
C GLU A 258 1.04 31.18 -22.18
N VAL A 259 1.88 31.61 -23.13
CA VAL A 259 2.90 32.63 -22.90
C VAL A 259 2.30 33.99 -23.20
N VAL A 260 2.38 34.92 -22.25
CA VAL A 260 1.78 36.25 -22.39
C VAL A 260 2.38 36.98 -23.59
N GLY A 261 1.52 37.33 -24.56
CA GLY A 261 1.89 38.07 -25.76
C GLY A 261 2.17 37.19 -26.98
N ASP A 262 2.20 35.87 -26.83
CA ASP A 262 2.43 34.93 -27.92
C ASP A 262 1.10 34.37 -28.49
N PRO A 263 1.08 33.96 -29.78
CA PRO A 263 -0.14 33.48 -30.41
C PRO A 263 -0.49 32.04 -29.97
N CYS A 264 -1.76 31.84 -29.60
CA CYS A 264 -2.26 30.55 -29.15
C CYS A 264 -3.28 29.93 -30.10
N GLY A 265 -2.97 28.74 -30.64
CA GLY A 265 -3.82 28.08 -31.62
C GLY A 265 -3.63 26.58 -31.61
N TYR A 266 -4.56 25.86 -30.99
CA TYR A 266 -4.58 24.39 -31.06
C TYR A 266 -5.99 23.86 -30.91
N THR A 267 -6.16 22.58 -31.22
CA THR A 267 -7.34 21.80 -30.87
C THR A 267 -6.96 20.63 -29.99
N LEU A 268 -7.78 20.38 -28.98
CA LEU A 268 -7.71 19.22 -28.11
C LEU A 268 -8.92 18.32 -28.41
N THR A 269 -8.66 17.14 -28.93
CA THR A 269 -9.70 16.12 -29.13
C THR A 269 -9.67 15.15 -27.97
N ALA A 270 -10.78 15.03 -27.25
CA ALA A 270 -10.99 13.96 -26.28
C ALA A 270 -11.87 12.88 -26.92
N GLN A 271 -11.42 11.63 -26.88
CA GLN A 271 -12.03 10.53 -27.62
C GLN A 271 -12.14 9.26 -26.75
N ILE A 272 -13.26 8.57 -26.91
CA ILE A 272 -13.53 7.21 -26.44
C ILE A 272 -13.67 6.31 -27.67
N GLN A 273 -12.76 5.37 -27.85
CA GLN A 273 -12.78 4.38 -28.92
C GLN A 273 -13.14 3.01 -28.33
N TYR A 274 -14.33 2.48 -28.64
CA TYR A 274 -14.79 1.18 -28.13
C TYR A 274 -14.25 0.04 -28.98
N LEU A 275 -13.78 -1.02 -28.33
CA LEU A 275 -13.06 -2.12 -28.95
C LEU A 275 -13.75 -3.47 -28.71
N ASP A 276 -13.71 -4.34 -29.72
CA ASP A 276 -14.07 -5.75 -29.58
C ASP A 276 -12.94 -6.59 -28.93
N ALA A 277 -13.20 -7.88 -28.72
CA ALA A 277 -12.23 -8.80 -28.11
C ALA A 277 -10.98 -9.05 -28.97
N GLN A 278 -11.02 -8.72 -30.26
CA GLN A 278 -9.88 -8.79 -31.17
C GLN A 278 -9.10 -7.46 -31.22
N GLY A 279 -9.56 -6.43 -30.51
CA GLY A 279 -8.96 -5.10 -30.49
C GLY A 279 -9.37 -4.21 -31.67
N ASN A 280 -10.37 -4.60 -32.47
CA ASN A 280 -10.88 -3.77 -33.55
C ASN A 280 -11.82 -2.69 -32.99
N THR A 281 -11.82 -1.53 -33.63
CA THR A 281 -12.73 -0.44 -33.28
C THR A 281 -14.16 -0.75 -33.72
N LEU A 282 -15.08 -0.77 -32.78
CA LEU A 282 -16.51 -0.88 -33.03
C LEU A 282 -17.15 0.49 -33.26
N SER A 283 -16.81 1.47 -32.42
CA SER A 283 -17.28 2.85 -32.57
C SER A 283 -16.35 3.84 -31.86
N THR A 284 -16.63 5.13 -32.09
CA THR A 284 -15.88 6.23 -31.49
C THR A 284 -16.85 7.34 -31.09
N ALA A 285 -16.75 7.79 -29.84
CA ALA A 285 -17.35 9.04 -29.36
C ALA A 285 -16.24 10.04 -29.10
N GLN A 286 -16.37 11.27 -29.60
CA GLN A 286 -15.32 12.28 -29.46
C GLN A 286 -15.91 13.68 -29.39
N GLN A 287 -15.14 14.58 -28.78
CA GLN A 287 -15.40 16.01 -28.81
C GLN A 287 -14.09 16.76 -29.03
N VAL A 288 -14.17 17.83 -29.82
CA VAL A 288 -13.04 18.70 -30.13
C VAL A 288 -13.24 20.02 -29.40
N PHE A 289 -12.21 20.47 -28.69
CA PHE A 289 -12.16 21.73 -27.96
C PHE A 289 -11.07 22.61 -28.56
N THR A 290 -11.38 23.86 -28.88
CA THR A 290 -10.38 24.81 -29.37
C THR A 290 -9.64 25.47 -28.20
N SER A 291 -8.45 26.02 -28.45
CA SER A 291 -7.68 26.77 -27.44
C SER A 291 -8.48 27.93 -26.81
N GLN A 292 -9.43 28.54 -27.54
CA GLN A 292 -10.29 29.60 -27.01
C GLN A 292 -11.41 29.09 -26.09
N GLN A 293 -11.80 27.82 -26.22
CA GLN A 293 -12.79 27.19 -25.34
C GLN A 293 -12.18 26.70 -24.03
N ILE A 294 -10.87 26.47 -24.01
CA ILE A 294 -10.13 26.04 -22.82
C ILE A 294 -9.56 27.27 -22.12
N ASN A 295 -10.13 27.62 -20.97
CA ASN A 295 -9.75 28.83 -20.22
C ASN A 295 -8.27 28.82 -19.79
N LEU A 296 -7.71 30.02 -19.71
CA LEU A 296 -6.33 30.31 -19.34
C LEU A 296 -6.11 30.46 -17.84
N ASN A 297 -7.11 31.02 -17.17
CA ASN A 297 -7.00 31.50 -15.80
C ASN A 297 -7.41 30.46 -14.76
N ALA A 298 -8.10 29.39 -15.18
CA ALA A 298 -8.54 28.34 -14.28
C ALA A 298 -8.78 27.03 -15.03
N PHE A 299 -8.57 25.91 -14.34
CA PHE A 299 -9.01 24.61 -14.81
C PHE A 299 -10.54 24.57 -14.91
N GLN A 300 -11.04 24.02 -16.03
CA GLN A 300 -12.45 23.81 -16.30
C GLN A 300 -12.71 22.35 -16.62
N GLN A 301 -13.89 21.85 -16.25
CA GLN A 301 -14.27 20.47 -16.52
C GLN A 301 -14.86 20.35 -17.92
N PHE A 302 -14.41 19.35 -18.66
CA PHE A 302 -14.92 18.95 -19.95
C PHE A 302 -15.38 17.50 -19.90
N THR A 303 -16.34 17.15 -20.75
CA THR A 303 -16.98 15.84 -20.74
C THR A 303 -17.30 15.39 -22.15
N VAL A 304 -16.99 14.13 -22.45
CA VAL A 304 -17.38 13.42 -23.67
C VAL A 304 -18.20 12.19 -23.25
N SER A 305 -19.32 11.94 -23.92
CA SER A 305 -20.15 10.78 -23.64
C SER A 305 -20.48 10.02 -24.92
N GLY A 306 -20.63 8.71 -24.81
CA GLY A 306 -20.97 7.84 -25.94
C GLY A 306 -21.56 6.50 -25.52
N PRO A 307 -22.45 5.91 -26.35
CA PRO A 307 -22.91 4.55 -26.15
C PRO A 307 -21.87 3.54 -26.66
N SER A 308 -21.54 2.54 -25.83
CA SER A 308 -20.75 1.39 -26.27
C SER A 308 -21.62 0.43 -27.10
N PRO A 309 -21.17 -0.04 -28.28
CA PRO A 309 -21.91 -1.03 -29.07
C PRO A 309 -21.92 -2.43 -28.42
N ALA A 310 -22.83 -3.29 -28.88
CA ALA A 310 -22.80 -4.71 -28.57
C ALA A 310 -21.44 -5.32 -28.99
N GLY A 311 -20.89 -6.19 -28.14
CA GLY A 311 -19.57 -6.82 -28.35
C GLY A 311 -18.38 -5.99 -27.86
N THR A 312 -18.60 -4.81 -27.28
CA THR A 312 -17.54 -4.04 -26.62
C THR A 312 -16.97 -4.81 -25.44
N VAL A 313 -15.64 -4.91 -25.34
CA VAL A 313 -14.96 -5.46 -24.15
C VAL A 313 -13.94 -4.50 -23.55
N ALA A 314 -13.43 -3.55 -24.35
CA ALA A 314 -12.43 -2.58 -23.95
C ALA A 314 -12.72 -1.21 -24.58
N ALA A 315 -12.07 -0.17 -24.06
CA ALA A 315 -12.08 1.15 -24.68
C ALA A 315 -10.68 1.79 -24.59
N ASN A 316 -10.29 2.52 -25.63
CA ASN A 316 -9.18 3.46 -25.55
C ASN A 316 -9.75 4.86 -25.29
N ILE A 317 -9.37 5.44 -24.16
CA ILE A 317 -9.58 6.88 -23.93
C ILE A 317 -8.32 7.62 -24.36
N SER A 318 -8.50 8.76 -25.02
CA SER A 318 -7.37 9.51 -25.56
C SER A 318 -7.62 11.02 -25.59
N PHE A 319 -6.51 11.75 -25.44
CA PHE A 319 -6.37 13.17 -25.70
C PHE A 319 -5.43 13.32 -26.90
N ILE A 320 -5.86 14.07 -27.91
CA ILE A 320 -5.08 14.36 -29.10
C ILE A 320 -4.97 15.87 -29.24
N PHE A 321 -3.76 16.38 -29.09
CA PHE A 321 -3.42 17.79 -29.26
C PHE A 321 -2.92 18.02 -30.68
N THR A 322 -3.62 18.85 -31.43
CA THR A 322 -3.26 19.24 -32.80
C THR A 322 -3.01 20.75 -32.83
N PRO A 323 -1.74 21.19 -32.87
CA PRO A 323 -1.41 22.61 -32.89
C PRO A 323 -1.49 23.19 -34.30
N GLU A 324 -1.73 24.50 -34.36
CA GLU A 324 -1.39 25.30 -35.52
C GLU A 324 0.14 25.40 -35.66
N THR A 325 0.61 25.62 -36.89
CA THR A 325 2.06 25.70 -37.19
C THR A 325 2.81 26.81 -36.43
N TRP A 326 2.09 27.81 -35.94
CA TRP A 326 2.60 28.97 -35.19
C TRP A 326 2.24 28.92 -33.70
N ASN A 327 1.68 27.82 -33.22
CA ASN A 327 1.25 27.68 -31.83
C ASN A 327 2.43 27.73 -30.86
N THR A 328 2.27 28.49 -29.76
CA THR A 328 3.23 28.55 -28.65
C THR A 328 2.69 27.98 -27.34
N CYS A 329 1.45 27.48 -27.35
CA CYS A 329 0.77 27.02 -26.14
C CYS A 329 0.79 25.51 -25.96
N ALA A 330 0.46 25.09 -24.74
CA ALA A 330 0.18 23.70 -24.40
C ALA A 330 -1.21 23.57 -23.76
N ALA A 331 -1.75 22.35 -23.73
CA ALA A 331 -2.94 22.01 -22.96
C ALA A 331 -2.53 21.26 -21.69
N LEU A 332 -2.98 21.72 -20.53
CA LEU A 332 -2.83 21.01 -19.26
C LEU A 332 -4.09 20.19 -18.99
N ILE A 333 -3.93 18.91 -18.68
CA ILE A 333 -5.01 17.98 -18.35
C ILE A 333 -4.78 17.41 -16.96
N ASP A 334 -5.87 17.27 -16.20
CA ASP A 334 -5.83 16.79 -14.82
C ASP A 334 -7.18 16.16 -14.41
N ASP A 335 -7.20 15.43 -13.29
CA ASP A 335 -8.39 14.85 -12.63
C ASP A 335 -9.34 14.13 -13.62
N VAL A 336 -8.82 13.11 -14.28
CA VAL A 336 -9.52 12.33 -15.31
C VAL A 336 -10.50 11.33 -14.68
N SER A 337 -11.63 11.10 -15.34
CA SER A 337 -12.59 10.06 -14.95
C SER A 337 -13.25 9.43 -16.16
N PHE A 338 -13.43 8.12 -16.11
CA PHE A 338 -14.19 7.36 -17.10
C PHE A 338 -15.07 6.35 -16.39
N GLY A 339 -16.32 6.23 -16.83
CA GLY A 339 -17.23 5.26 -16.27
C GLY A 339 -18.58 5.26 -16.96
N GLN A 340 -19.39 4.28 -16.61
CA GLN A 340 -20.77 4.19 -17.06
C GLN A 340 -21.63 5.26 -16.37
N THR A 341 -22.53 5.89 -17.13
CA THR A 341 -23.55 6.82 -16.60
C THR A 341 -24.86 6.15 -16.27
#